data_AF-A0A150WJ40-F1
#
_entry.id   AF-A0A150WJ40-F1
#
_cell.length_a   1.000
_cell.length_b   1.000
_cell.length_c   1.000
_cell.angle_alpha   90.00
_cell.angle_beta   90.00
_cell.angle_gamma   90.00
#
_symmetry.space_group_name_H-M   'P 1'
#
loop_
_entity.id
_entity.type
_entity.pdbx_description
1 polymer ?
#
loop_
_entity_poly.entity_id
_entity_poly.type
_entity_poly.pdbx_seq_one_letter_code
_entity_poly.pdbx_strand_id
1 'polypeptide(L)'
;MNNGVKTAENSWGIIGLGWLGSSLASYLAQQNISSWGTTTKDFKWESDRFPNTECDVLFLNTPPLVNLSPADFVNKIPDHAARRILFVSSISVYGGCDGVVNEDTSVQPQTASARWLVEVEDRLLKRFKDYISVIRAGGLIGEDRHPVKSLAQSQKPVAGKSLINLIHREDLVRIIYAVSKMENSPKILNAVCPYHPTKSDYYTASAKRWKVALPLFELSMTENKVVDSLYLEDLYPQWIHGTL
;
A
#
# COMPACT_ATOMS: atom_id res chain seq x y z
N MET A 1 -37.21 20.31 6.98
CA MET A 1 -35.75 20.08 7.11
C MET A 1 -35.49 18.68 6.58
N ASN A 2 -35.02 18.58 5.34
CA ASN A 2 -34.75 17.29 4.71
C ASN A 2 -33.51 16.67 5.36
N ASN A 3 -33.70 15.58 6.10
CA ASN A 3 -32.63 14.66 6.44
C ASN A 3 -32.17 14.02 5.12
N GLY A 4 -31.15 14.63 4.50
CA GLY A 4 -30.44 14.03 3.38
C GLY A 4 -29.87 12.70 3.83
N VAL A 5 -30.49 11.62 3.38
CA VAL A 5 -29.94 10.27 3.48
C VAL A 5 -28.54 10.34 2.87
N LYS A 6 -27.51 10.25 3.72
CA LYS A 6 -26.13 10.03 3.25
C LYS A 6 -26.18 8.78 2.40
N THR A 7 -26.01 8.92 1.09
CA THR A 7 -25.82 7.77 0.18
C THR A 7 -24.57 7.07 0.69
N ALA A 8 -24.74 5.96 1.40
CA ALA A 8 -23.62 5.11 1.79
C ALA A 8 -22.86 4.77 0.51
N GLU A 9 -21.54 4.96 0.52
CA GLU A 9 -20.67 4.50 -0.56
C GLU A 9 -20.81 2.99 -0.64
N ASN A 10 -21.60 2.53 -1.59
CA ASN A 10 -22.12 1.17 -1.66
C ASN A 10 -21.42 0.35 -2.74
N SER A 11 -20.50 0.97 -3.49
CA SER A 11 -19.83 0.33 -4.61
C SER A 11 -18.36 0.72 -4.73
N TRP A 12 -17.50 -0.28 -4.92
CA TRP A 12 -16.08 -0.10 -5.18
C TRP A 12 -15.68 -0.59 -6.57
N GLY A 13 -14.82 0.17 -7.24
CA GLY A 13 -14.07 -0.29 -8.41
C GLY A 13 -12.64 -0.62 -8.01
N ILE A 14 -12.19 -1.85 -8.24
CA ILE A 14 -10.85 -2.30 -7.86
C ILE A 14 -10.01 -2.56 -9.11
N ILE A 15 -9.07 -1.68 -9.42
CA ILE A 15 -8.10 -1.91 -10.47
C ILE A 15 -6.93 -2.70 -9.89
N GLY A 16 -6.84 -3.99 -10.23
CA GLY A 16 -5.82 -4.90 -9.74
C GLY A 16 -6.30 -5.83 -8.62
N LEU A 17 -7.08 -6.85 -8.98
CA LEU A 17 -7.46 -8.01 -8.15
C LEU A 17 -6.31 -9.02 -7.98
N GLY A 18 -5.14 -8.49 -7.61
CA GLY A 18 -4.01 -9.29 -7.15
C GLY A 18 -4.16 -9.69 -5.68
N TRP A 19 -3.04 -9.95 -5.03
CA TRP A 19 -3.01 -10.45 -3.66
C TRP A 19 -3.65 -9.50 -2.62
N LEU A 20 -3.44 -8.19 -2.76
CA LEU A 20 -4.09 -7.16 -1.92
C LEU A 20 -5.53 -6.87 -2.37
N GLY A 21 -5.73 -6.59 -3.66
CA GLY A 21 -7.04 -6.22 -4.21
C GLY A 21 -8.12 -7.28 -3.99
N SER A 22 -7.80 -8.57 -4.15
CA SER A 22 -8.74 -9.66 -3.87
C SER A 22 -9.07 -9.78 -2.38
N SER A 23 -8.09 -9.54 -1.50
CA SER A 23 -8.33 -9.52 -0.05
C SER A 23 -9.23 -8.35 0.35
N LEU A 24 -9.07 -7.19 -0.28
CA LEU A 24 -9.96 -6.04 -0.09
C LEU A 24 -11.37 -6.35 -0.61
N ALA A 25 -11.52 -6.93 -1.80
CA ALA A 25 -12.81 -7.32 -2.35
C ALA A 25 -13.56 -8.30 -1.43
N SER A 26 -12.88 -9.30 -0.89
CA SER A 26 -13.46 -10.23 0.09
C SER A 26 -13.88 -9.53 1.38
N TYR A 27 -13.07 -8.60 1.88
CA TYR A 27 -13.42 -7.82 3.08
C TYR A 27 -14.64 -6.92 2.83
N LEU A 28 -14.71 -6.23 1.69
CA LEU A 28 -15.87 -5.41 1.31
C LEU A 28 -17.15 -6.24 1.22
N ALA A 29 -17.08 -7.45 0.63
CA ALA A 29 -18.22 -8.36 0.58
C ALA A 29 -18.71 -8.77 1.98
N GLN A 30 -17.80 -8.98 2.94
CA GLN A 30 -18.17 -9.23 4.35
C GLN A 30 -18.86 -8.02 5.01
N GLN A 31 -18.58 -6.81 4.54
CA GLN A 31 -19.26 -5.58 4.97
C GLN A 31 -20.55 -5.30 4.17
N ASN A 32 -21.01 -6.23 3.32
CA ASN A 32 -22.15 -6.06 2.39
C ASN A 32 -21.96 -4.89 1.40
N ILE A 33 -20.72 -4.59 1.02
CA ILE A 33 -20.39 -3.57 0.02
C ILE A 33 -20.08 -4.26 -1.30
N SER A 34 -20.73 -3.80 -2.37
CA SER A 34 -20.50 -4.35 -3.70
C SER A 34 -19.16 -3.87 -4.25
N SER A 35 -18.48 -4.73 -5.03
CA SER A 35 -17.28 -4.33 -5.74
C SER A 35 -17.18 -5.04 -7.08
N TRP A 36 -16.75 -4.33 -8.10
CA TRP A 36 -16.20 -4.91 -9.33
C TRP A 36 -14.69 -4.75 -9.32
N GLY A 37 -13.97 -5.52 -10.14
CA GLY A 37 -12.54 -5.32 -10.28
C GLY A 37 -11.94 -5.98 -11.50
N THR A 38 -10.69 -5.63 -11.78
CA THR A 38 -9.95 -6.09 -12.96
C THR A 38 -8.67 -6.82 -12.58
N THR A 39 -8.30 -7.81 -13.38
CA THR A 39 -6.96 -8.39 -13.40
C THR A 39 -6.20 -7.95 -14.65
N THR A 40 -4.94 -8.34 -14.79
CA THR A 40 -4.14 -8.09 -16.02
C THR A 40 -4.68 -8.80 -17.26
N LYS A 41 -5.63 -9.73 -17.11
CA LYS A 41 -6.34 -10.35 -18.23
C LYS A 41 -7.51 -9.50 -18.71
N ASP A 42 -8.13 -8.75 -17.80
CA ASP A 42 -9.35 -7.98 -18.05
C ASP A 42 -9.04 -6.53 -18.46
N PHE A 43 -7.92 -5.99 -17.98
CA PHE A 43 -7.51 -4.62 -18.21
C PHE A 43 -5.99 -4.49 -18.26
N LYS A 44 -5.48 -4.02 -19.39
CA LYS A 44 -4.10 -3.60 -19.62
C LYS A 44 -4.05 -2.09 -19.79
N TRP A 45 -3.20 -1.46 -19.00
CA TRP A 45 -3.13 -0.01 -18.94
C TRP A 45 -2.66 0.60 -20.28
N GLU A 46 -1.87 -0.14 -21.04
CA GLU A 46 -1.28 0.32 -22.30
C GLU A 46 -2.28 0.30 -23.46
N SER A 47 -3.15 -0.71 -23.53
CA SER A 47 -3.98 -0.96 -24.72
C SER A 47 -5.47 -0.71 -24.52
N ASP A 48 -5.99 -0.95 -23.31
CA ASP A 48 -7.42 -1.08 -23.13
C ASP A 48 -8.05 0.26 -22.76
N ARG A 49 -9.37 0.41 -22.91
CA ARG A 49 -10.06 1.58 -22.37
C ARG A 49 -10.19 1.44 -20.86
N PHE A 50 -10.15 2.54 -20.13
CA PHE A 50 -10.41 2.51 -18.69
C PHE A 50 -11.84 1.98 -18.44
N PRO A 51 -12.05 1.09 -17.44
CA PRO A 51 -13.38 0.56 -17.13
C PRO A 51 -14.40 1.68 -16.90
N ASN A 52 -15.60 1.54 -17.49
CA ASN A 52 -16.67 2.54 -17.41
C ASN A 52 -17.80 2.16 -16.44
N THR A 53 -17.59 1.12 -15.62
CA THR A 53 -18.54 0.74 -14.57
C THR A 53 -18.48 1.76 -13.43
N GLU A 54 -19.62 2.32 -13.06
CA GLU A 54 -19.69 3.31 -11.99
C GLU A 54 -19.28 2.71 -10.63
N CYS A 55 -18.71 3.56 -9.78
CA CYS A 55 -18.42 3.23 -8.39
C CYS A 55 -18.33 4.50 -7.52
N ASP A 56 -18.53 4.34 -6.21
CA ASP A 56 -18.35 5.42 -5.25
C ASP A 56 -16.86 5.61 -4.90
N VAL A 57 -16.15 4.50 -4.75
CA VAL A 57 -14.71 4.45 -4.42
C VAL A 57 -13.95 3.68 -5.49
N LEU A 58 -12.95 4.31 -6.10
CA LEU A 58 -12.01 3.68 -7.02
C LEU A 58 -10.69 3.38 -6.30
N PHE A 59 -10.37 2.11 -6.17
CA PHE A 59 -9.11 1.63 -5.61
C PHE A 59 -8.13 1.26 -6.72
N LEU A 60 -7.07 2.05 -6.84
CA LEU A 60 -5.99 1.87 -7.81
C LEU A 60 -4.84 1.10 -7.14
N ASN A 61 -4.79 -0.21 -7.41
CA ASN A 61 -3.81 -1.14 -6.85
C ASN A 61 -3.01 -1.80 -7.97
N THR A 62 -2.24 -0.99 -8.67
CA THR A 62 -1.32 -1.47 -9.71
C THR A 62 0.11 -1.45 -9.21
N PRO A 63 0.93 -2.48 -9.53
CA PRO A 63 2.37 -2.35 -9.34
C PRO A 63 2.89 -1.17 -10.18
N PRO A 64 4.07 -0.61 -9.85
CA PRO A 64 4.67 0.46 -10.64
C PRO A 64 4.83 0.04 -12.11
N LEU A 65 4.15 0.73 -13.03
CA LEU A 65 4.16 0.43 -14.46
C LEU A 65 5.28 1.20 -15.15
N VAL A 66 6.54 0.85 -14.85
CA VAL A 66 7.73 1.62 -15.27
C VAL A 66 7.90 1.79 -16.79
N ASN A 67 7.22 0.98 -17.60
CA ASN A 67 7.22 1.09 -19.07
C ASN A 67 6.15 2.05 -19.60
N LEU A 68 5.24 2.51 -18.74
CA LEU A 68 4.20 3.49 -19.05
C LEU A 68 4.59 4.83 -18.43
N SER A 69 4.45 5.93 -19.16
CA SER A 69 4.75 7.24 -18.58
C SER A 69 3.76 7.56 -17.44
N PRO A 70 4.22 8.20 -16.34
CA PRO A 70 3.31 8.65 -15.28
C PRO A 70 2.17 9.56 -15.77
N ALA A 71 2.43 10.36 -16.81
CA ALA A 71 1.41 11.19 -17.44
C ALA A 71 0.32 10.35 -18.12
N ASP A 72 0.69 9.34 -18.92
CA ASP A 72 -0.26 8.46 -19.58
C ASP A 72 -1.05 7.62 -18.57
N PHE A 73 -0.40 7.21 -17.49
CA PHE A 73 -1.08 6.53 -16.38
C PHE A 73 -2.25 7.37 -15.85
N VAL A 74 -1.96 8.62 -15.46
CA VAL A 74 -2.93 9.53 -14.86
C VAL A 74 -3.99 9.99 -15.86
N ASN A 75 -3.59 10.29 -17.10
CA ASN A 75 -4.50 10.75 -18.14
C ASN A 75 -5.54 9.72 -18.56
N LYS A 76 -5.26 8.42 -18.33
CA LYS A 76 -6.20 7.34 -18.61
C LYS A 76 -7.37 7.30 -17.62
N ILE A 77 -7.21 7.88 -16.44
CA ILE A 77 -8.24 7.88 -15.39
C ILE A 77 -9.23 9.01 -15.67
N PRO A 78 -10.54 8.72 -15.85
CA PRO A 78 -11.55 9.75 -16.06
C PRO A 78 -11.67 10.72 -14.88
N ASP A 79 -12.00 12.00 -15.15
CA ASP A 79 -12.14 13.03 -14.10
C ASP A 79 -13.23 12.72 -13.06
N HIS A 80 -14.25 11.96 -13.48
CA HIS A 80 -15.38 11.55 -12.63
C HIS A 80 -15.43 10.04 -12.44
N ALA A 81 -14.27 9.38 -12.41
CA ALA A 81 -14.20 7.91 -12.28
C ALA A 81 -14.82 7.39 -10.96
N ALA A 82 -14.78 8.18 -9.89
CA ALA A 82 -15.41 7.90 -8.60
C ALA A 82 -15.51 9.17 -7.74
N ARG A 83 -16.26 9.11 -6.64
CA ARG A 83 -16.32 10.18 -5.62
C ARG A 83 -15.07 10.21 -4.73
N ARG A 84 -14.43 9.05 -4.57
CA ARG A 84 -13.16 8.87 -3.88
C ARG A 84 -12.22 8.00 -4.70
N ILE A 85 -10.96 8.38 -4.78
CA ILE A 85 -9.89 7.60 -5.38
C ILE A 85 -8.87 7.27 -4.30
N LEU A 86 -8.51 6.00 -4.18
CA LEU A 86 -7.48 5.52 -3.27
C LEU A 86 -6.38 4.91 -4.12
N PHE A 87 -5.16 5.44 -4.02
CA PHE A 87 -4.00 4.93 -4.75
C PHE A 87 -3.01 4.27 -3.79
N VAL A 88 -2.66 3.01 -4.02
CA VAL A 88 -1.62 2.32 -3.25
C VAL A 88 -0.26 2.61 -3.87
N SER A 89 0.54 3.36 -3.13
CA SER A 89 1.95 3.57 -3.40
C SER A 89 2.80 2.75 -2.42
N SER A 90 4.07 3.12 -2.24
CA SER A 90 5.04 2.38 -1.44
C SER A 90 5.96 3.34 -0.70
N ILE A 91 6.37 2.96 0.51
CA ILE A 91 7.42 3.66 1.27
C ILE A 91 8.81 3.64 0.60
N SER A 92 8.98 2.89 -0.50
CA SER A 92 10.21 2.91 -1.32
C SER A 92 10.50 4.29 -1.93
N VAL A 93 9.52 5.20 -1.94
CA VAL A 93 9.73 6.62 -2.28
C VAL A 93 10.72 7.32 -1.34
N TYR A 94 10.90 6.83 -0.11
CA TYR A 94 11.92 7.30 0.84
C TYR A 94 13.24 6.54 0.68
N GLY A 95 13.53 5.96 -0.48
CA GLY A 95 14.61 4.99 -0.68
C GLY A 95 15.99 5.45 -0.22
N GLY A 96 16.31 6.73 -0.39
CA GLY A 96 17.59 7.35 0.02
C GLY A 96 17.54 8.05 1.38
N CYS A 97 16.41 8.05 2.07
CA CYS A 97 16.31 8.65 3.39
C CYS A 97 16.85 7.69 4.46
N ASP A 98 17.40 8.30 5.53
CA ASP A 98 17.90 7.63 6.72
C ASP A 98 17.20 8.17 7.98
N GLY A 99 17.25 7.43 9.07
CA GLY A 99 16.63 7.80 10.34
C GLY A 99 15.09 7.71 10.32
N VAL A 100 14.42 8.49 11.16
CA VAL A 100 12.95 8.50 11.23
C VAL A 100 12.40 9.42 10.15
N VAL A 101 11.50 8.90 9.32
CA VAL A 101 10.80 9.64 8.27
C VAL A 101 9.30 9.47 8.42
N ASN A 102 8.54 10.44 7.93
CA ASN A 102 7.08 10.45 7.96
C ASN A 102 6.51 11.11 6.69
N GLU A 103 5.21 11.37 6.65
CA GLU A 103 4.52 11.94 5.48
C GLU A 103 5.00 13.34 5.09
N ASP A 104 5.55 14.12 6.04
CA ASP A 104 6.13 15.45 5.79
C ASP A 104 7.58 15.38 5.28
N THR A 105 8.20 14.21 5.32
CA THR A 105 9.57 14.03 4.87
C THR A 105 9.66 14.07 3.35
N SER A 106 10.61 14.85 2.83
CA SER A 106 10.89 14.90 1.40
C SER A 106 11.31 13.53 0.86
N VAL A 107 10.63 13.08 -0.20
CA VAL A 107 10.91 11.79 -0.86
C VAL A 107 12.28 11.78 -1.54
N GLN A 108 12.96 10.62 -1.51
CA GLN A 108 14.26 10.39 -2.14
C GLN A 108 14.28 9.06 -2.91
N PRO A 109 13.56 8.94 -4.03
CA PRO A 109 13.38 7.67 -4.74
C PRO A 109 14.66 7.19 -5.45
N GLN A 110 15.17 6.03 -5.05
CA GLN A 110 16.42 5.46 -5.59
C GLN A 110 16.22 4.53 -6.80
N THR A 111 15.04 3.90 -6.92
CA THR A 111 14.74 2.96 -8.01
C THR A 111 13.87 3.58 -9.10
N ALA A 112 13.87 2.98 -10.29
CA ALA A 112 12.96 3.41 -11.38
C ALA A 112 11.48 3.32 -10.95
N SER A 113 11.11 2.25 -10.24
CA SER A 113 9.76 2.07 -9.69
C SER A 113 9.40 3.16 -8.67
N ALA A 114 10.32 3.52 -7.76
CA ALA A 114 10.06 4.57 -6.77
C ALA A 114 9.94 5.96 -7.42
N ARG A 115 10.77 6.26 -8.43
CA ARG A 115 10.67 7.52 -9.19
C ARG A 115 9.34 7.63 -9.93
N TRP A 116 8.92 6.53 -10.56
CA TRP A 116 7.62 6.44 -11.22
C TRP A 116 6.47 6.69 -10.25
N LEU A 117 6.51 6.08 -9.05
CA LEU A 117 5.51 6.30 -8.01
C LEU A 117 5.44 7.76 -7.58
N VAL A 118 6.57 8.40 -7.28
CA VAL A 118 6.60 9.82 -6.88
C VAL A 118 5.94 10.72 -7.93
N GLU A 119 6.23 10.49 -9.21
CA GLU A 119 5.63 11.29 -10.28
C GLU A 119 4.13 11.01 -10.45
N VAL A 120 3.70 9.75 -10.33
CA VAL A 120 2.28 9.40 -10.35
C VAL A 120 1.53 10.02 -9.16
N GLU A 121 2.08 9.94 -7.95
CA GLU A 121 1.51 10.56 -6.75
C GLU A 121 1.30 12.06 -6.95
N ASP A 122 2.34 12.79 -7.38
CA ASP A 122 2.27 14.23 -7.62
C ASP A 122 1.19 14.60 -8.65
N ARG A 123 1.14 13.88 -9.78
CA ARG A 123 0.16 14.12 -10.85
C ARG A 123 -1.27 13.81 -10.39
N LEU A 124 -1.46 12.71 -9.68
CA LEU A 124 -2.75 12.30 -9.12
C LEU A 124 -3.26 13.32 -8.10
N LEU A 125 -2.41 13.74 -7.15
CA LEU A 125 -2.73 14.73 -6.12
C LEU A 125 -3.08 16.09 -6.75
N LYS A 126 -2.36 16.51 -7.80
CA LYS A 126 -2.67 17.75 -8.53
C LYS A 126 -4.00 17.67 -9.29
N ARG A 127 -4.28 16.53 -9.94
CA ARG A 127 -5.48 16.34 -10.77
C ARG A 127 -6.74 16.20 -9.93
N PHE A 128 -6.74 15.28 -8.97
CA PHE A 128 -7.94 14.89 -8.21
C PHE A 128 -8.07 15.62 -6.87
N LYS A 129 -7.03 16.32 -6.41
CA LYS A 129 -7.06 17.20 -5.23
C LYS A 129 -7.62 16.51 -3.98
N ASP A 130 -8.84 16.87 -3.60
CA ASP A 130 -9.48 16.43 -2.35
C ASP A 130 -10.28 15.12 -2.52
N TYR A 131 -10.37 14.61 -3.75
CA TYR A 131 -11.01 13.33 -4.05
C TYR A 131 -10.06 12.14 -3.95
N ILE A 132 -8.77 12.37 -3.72
CA ILE A 132 -7.74 11.32 -3.72
C ILE A 132 -6.96 11.24 -2.40
N SER A 133 -6.70 10.00 -1.97
CA SER A 133 -5.71 9.68 -0.95
C SER A 133 -4.66 8.69 -1.50
N VAL A 134 -3.40 9.00 -1.26
CA VAL A 134 -2.25 8.14 -1.56
C VAL A 134 -1.87 7.38 -0.30
N ILE A 135 -1.82 6.06 -0.38
CA ILE A 135 -1.46 5.17 0.73
C ILE A 135 -0.11 4.56 0.42
N ARG A 136 0.96 5.06 1.05
CA ARG A 136 2.33 4.54 0.92
C ARG A 136 2.50 3.32 1.83
N ALA A 137 2.30 2.12 1.28
CA ALA A 137 2.36 0.89 2.05
C ALA A 137 3.82 0.47 2.37
N GLY A 138 4.01 -0.07 3.57
CA GLY A 138 5.22 -0.78 3.98
C GLY A 138 5.48 -2.05 3.15
N GLY A 139 6.53 -2.79 3.50
CA GLY A 139 6.76 -4.12 2.97
C GLY A 139 5.59 -5.05 3.30
N LEU A 140 4.77 -5.34 2.29
CA LEU A 140 3.52 -6.09 2.49
C LEU A 140 3.81 -7.57 2.77
N ILE A 141 3.31 -8.05 3.91
CA ILE A 141 3.48 -9.44 4.37
C ILE A 141 2.14 -10.10 4.70
N GLY A 142 2.14 -11.43 4.74
CA GLY A 142 0.98 -12.24 5.12
C GLY A 142 1.32 -13.71 5.25
N GLU A 143 0.40 -14.49 5.82
CA GLU A 143 0.58 -15.92 6.11
C GLU A 143 0.93 -16.78 4.88
N ASP A 144 0.42 -16.41 3.71
CA ASP A 144 0.70 -17.07 2.43
C ASP A 144 1.91 -16.47 1.69
N ARG A 145 2.37 -15.28 2.08
CA ARG A 145 3.46 -14.55 1.43
C ARG A 145 4.32 -13.83 2.46
N HIS A 146 5.32 -14.54 2.98
CA HIS A 146 6.28 -14.00 3.94
C HIS A 146 7.72 -14.19 3.45
N PRO A 147 8.57 -13.14 3.46
CA PRO A 147 9.94 -13.20 2.95
C PRO A 147 10.81 -14.26 3.63
N VAL A 148 10.51 -14.63 4.88
CA VAL A 148 11.31 -15.61 5.63
C VAL A 148 11.54 -16.93 4.87
N LYS A 149 10.55 -17.41 4.10
CA LYS A 149 10.69 -18.65 3.33
C LYS A 149 11.77 -18.54 2.26
N SER A 150 11.79 -17.45 1.51
CA SER A 150 12.81 -17.23 0.47
C SER A 150 14.16 -16.87 1.07
N LEU A 151 14.20 -16.12 2.17
CA LEU A 151 15.42 -15.80 2.90
C LEU A 151 16.08 -17.05 3.49
N ALA A 152 15.29 -17.98 4.04
CA ALA A 152 15.77 -19.26 4.57
C ALA A 152 16.39 -20.17 3.51
N GLN A 153 15.95 -20.04 2.26
CA GLN A 153 16.49 -20.81 1.12
C GLN A 153 17.68 -20.11 0.45
N SER A 154 17.89 -18.82 0.73
CA SER A 154 18.96 -18.01 0.15
C SER A 154 20.30 -18.33 0.81
N GLN A 155 21.33 -18.53 -0.01
CA GLN A 155 22.72 -18.61 0.45
C GLN A 155 23.38 -17.23 0.61
N LYS A 156 22.66 -16.15 0.28
CA LYS A 156 23.16 -14.78 0.42
C LYS A 156 22.83 -14.24 1.81
N PRO A 157 23.83 -13.73 2.57
CA PRO A 157 23.58 -13.13 3.86
C PRO A 157 22.76 -11.85 3.73
N VAL A 158 21.94 -11.58 4.75
CA VAL A 158 21.13 -10.37 4.88
C VAL A 158 21.80 -9.45 5.91
N ALA A 159 21.83 -8.14 5.64
CA ALA A 159 22.25 -7.13 6.59
C ALA A 159 21.34 -7.16 7.84
N GLY A 160 21.81 -7.84 8.89
CA GLY A 160 20.97 -8.21 10.04
C GLY A 160 20.54 -7.01 10.87
N LYS A 161 21.38 -5.98 10.98
CA LYS A 161 21.10 -4.77 11.77
C LYS A 161 20.18 -3.78 11.05
N SER A 162 19.89 -3.98 9.77
CA SER A 162 18.95 -3.13 9.05
C SER A 162 17.55 -3.24 9.67
N LEU A 163 16.85 -2.12 9.76
CA LEU A 163 15.48 -2.10 10.28
C LEU A 163 14.49 -2.57 9.20
N ILE A 164 13.35 -3.06 9.65
CA ILE A 164 12.24 -3.41 8.77
C ILE A 164 11.10 -2.41 8.90
N ASN A 165 10.40 -2.20 7.79
CA ASN A 165 9.20 -1.38 7.71
C ASN A 165 8.15 -2.20 6.97
N LEU A 166 7.31 -2.90 7.72
CA LEU A 166 6.36 -3.87 7.17
C LEU A 166 4.92 -3.48 7.47
N ILE A 167 3.99 -4.09 6.74
CA ILE A 167 2.56 -3.98 7.00
C ILE A 167 1.90 -5.32 6.70
N HIS A 168 1.05 -5.83 7.59
CA HIS A 168 0.28 -7.04 7.29
C HIS A 168 -0.81 -6.70 6.28
N ARG A 169 -1.08 -7.63 5.36
CA ARG A 169 -2.16 -7.47 4.37
C ARG A 169 -3.52 -7.18 5.03
N GLU A 170 -3.83 -7.85 6.12
CA GLU A 170 -5.12 -7.66 6.81
C GLU A 170 -5.25 -6.26 7.40
N ASP A 171 -4.22 -5.75 8.08
CA ASP A 171 -4.22 -4.39 8.60
C ASP A 171 -4.28 -3.36 7.46
N LEU A 172 -3.52 -3.57 6.37
CA LEU A 172 -3.56 -2.67 5.21
C LEU A 172 -4.97 -2.60 4.59
N VAL A 173 -5.67 -3.74 4.46
CA VAL A 173 -7.05 -3.77 3.97
C VAL A 173 -7.98 -2.94 4.86
N ARG A 174 -7.86 -3.05 6.18
CA ARG A 174 -8.68 -2.28 7.12
C ARG A 174 -8.33 -0.79 7.13
N ILE A 175 -7.05 -0.45 6.99
CA ILE A 175 -6.61 0.95 6.82
C ILE A 175 -7.19 1.55 5.55
N ILE A 176 -7.10 0.85 4.40
CA ILE A 176 -7.69 1.29 3.13
C ILE A 176 -9.20 1.54 3.29
N TYR A 177 -9.89 0.61 3.95
CA TYR A 177 -11.31 0.75 4.22
C TYR A 177 -11.61 1.94 5.14
N ALA A 178 -10.86 2.12 6.23
CA ALA A 178 -11.03 3.25 7.15
C ALA A 178 -10.83 4.59 6.45
N VAL A 179 -9.76 4.73 5.64
CA VAL A 179 -9.48 5.94 4.85
C VAL A 179 -10.64 6.25 3.90
N SER A 180 -11.26 5.25 3.29
CA SER A 180 -12.42 5.46 2.40
C SER A 180 -13.61 6.12 3.10
N LYS A 181 -13.79 5.86 4.41
CA LYS A 181 -14.94 6.35 5.18
C LYS A 181 -14.73 7.73 5.79
N MET A 182 -13.54 8.30 5.64
CA MET A 182 -13.23 9.62 6.15
C MET A 182 -13.69 10.69 5.16
N GLU A 183 -14.44 11.66 5.68
CA GLU A 183 -14.81 12.87 4.93
C GLU A 183 -13.55 13.69 4.58
N ASN A 184 -12.65 13.84 5.57
CA ASN A 184 -11.36 14.52 5.45
C ASN A 184 -10.22 13.52 5.66
N SER A 185 -10.01 12.63 4.69
CA SER A 185 -8.86 11.73 4.71
C SER A 185 -7.54 12.49 4.46
N PRO A 186 -6.42 12.02 5.05
CA PRO A 186 -5.12 12.56 4.68
C PRO A 186 -4.84 12.33 3.19
N LYS A 187 -4.20 13.30 2.54
CA LYS A 187 -3.83 13.20 1.11
C LYS A 187 -2.75 12.16 0.88
N ILE A 188 -1.82 12.05 1.81
CA ILE A 188 -0.76 11.04 1.85
C ILE A 188 -0.80 10.39 3.23
N LEU A 189 -0.76 9.06 3.26
CA LEU A 189 -0.71 8.24 4.48
C LEU A 189 0.38 7.18 4.33
N ASN A 190 1.30 7.10 5.28
CA ASN A 190 2.19 5.95 5.39
C ASN A 190 1.45 4.81 6.09
N ALA A 191 1.20 3.70 5.38
CA ALA A 191 0.57 2.51 5.95
C ALA A 191 1.65 1.50 6.36
N VAL A 192 2.22 1.69 7.56
CA VAL A 192 3.32 0.90 8.12
C VAL A 192 3.00 0.53 9.57
N CYS A 193 3.32 -0.70 9.96
CA CYS A 193 3.22 -1.12 11.35
C CYS A 193 4.20 -0.31 12.23
N PRO A 194 3.80 0.16 13.43
CA PRO A 194 4.67 0.95 14.32
C PRO A 194 5.83 0.14 14.92
N TYR A 195 5.89 -1.17 14.68
CA TYR A 195 6.95 -2.05 15.15
C TYR A 195 8.04 -2.24 14.07
N HIS A 196 9.24 -1.71 14.36
CA HIS A 196 10.39 -1.69 13.45
C HIS A 196 11.60 -2.46 14.00
N PRO A 197 11.53 -3.79 14.19
CA PRO A 197 12.66 -4.57 14.66
C PRO A 197 13.79 -4.64 13.62
N THR A 198 14.94 -5.15 14.04
CA THR A 198 16.02 -5.48 13.09
C THR A 198 15.61 -6.67 12.19
N LYS A 199 16.18 -6.75 10.99
CA LYS A 199 15.99 -7.90 10.09
C LYS A 199 16.36 -9.20 10.79
N SER A 200 17.46 -9.22 11.56
CA SER A 200 17.87 -10.41 12.30
C SER A 200 16.85 -10.82 13.35
N ASP A 201 16.33 -9.89 14.15
CA ASP A 201 15.39 -10.24 15.22
C ASP A 201 14.07 -10.75 14.62
N TYR A 202 13.55 -10.01 13.65
CA TYR A 202 12.29 -10.33 13.00
C TYR A 202 12.32 -11.67 12.29
N TYR A 203 13.23 -11.84 11.34
CA TYR A 203 13.26 -13.06 10.53
C TYR A 203 13.72 -14.29 11.32
N THR A 204 14.46 -14.12 12.42
CA THR A 204 14.73 -15.22 13.36
C THR A 204 13.44 -15.68 14.05
N ALA A 205 12.62 -14.75 14.54
CA ALA A 205 11.33 -15.08 15.15
C ALA A 205 10.37 -15.71 14.13
N SER A 206 10.27 -15.15 12.92
CA SER A 206 9.43 -15.71 11.85
C SER A 206 9.88 -17.11 11.44
N ALA A 207 11.21 -17.36 11.34
CA ALA A 207 11.74 -18.66 10.92
C ALA A 207 11.39 -19.75 11.93
N LYS A 208 11.49 -19.44 13.23
CA LYS A 208 11.04 -20.32 14.32
C LYS A 208 9.55 -20.60 14.25
N ARG A 209 8.72 -19.56 14.11
CA ARG A 209 7.25 -19.69 14.00
C ARG A 209 6.86 -20.59 12.82
N TRP A 210 7.57 -20.49 11.71
CA TRP A 210 7.25 -21.16 10.45
C TRP A 210 8.02 -22.48 10.25
N LYS A 211 8.85 -22.88 11.21
CA LYS A 211 9.68 -24.10 11.18
C LYS A 211 10.52 -24.22 9.91
N VAL A 212 11.12 -23.11 9.47
CA VAL A 212 12.08 -23.06 8.36
C VAL A 212 13.50 -22.84 8.88
N ALA A 213 14.50 -23.05 8.02
CA ALA A 213 15.89 -22.75 8.36
C ALA A 213 16.07 -21.26 8.69
N LEU A 214 17.03 -20.95 9.56
CA LEU A 214 17.39 -19.57 9.85
C LEU A 214 18.05 -18.94 8.61
N PRO A 215 17.66 -17.73 8.21
CA PRO A 215 18.41 -16.98 7.22
C PRO A 215 19.84 -16.72 7.69
N LEU A 216 20.75 -16.56 6.73
CA LEU A 216 22.10 -16.11 7.02
C LEU A 216 22.09 -14.60 7.25
N PHE A 217 22.69 -14.16 8.36
CA PHE A 217 22.83 -12.74 8.68
C PHE A 217 24.28 -12.34 8.77
N GLU A 218 24.57 -11.12 8.34
CA GLU A 218 25.84 -10.43 8.58
C GLU A 218 25.62 -9.25 9.53
N LEU A 219 26.65 -8.90 10.31
CA LEU A 219 26.62 -7.80 11.28
C LEU A 219 26.76 -6.42 10.61
N SER A 220 26.11 -6.24 9.47
CA SER A 220 26.07 -5.00 8.70
C SER A 220 24.69 -4.32 8.82
N MET A 221 24.67 -3.01 8.53
CA MET A 221 23.47 -2.20 8.43
C MET A 221 23.51 -1.49 7.08
N THR A 222 22.49 -1.70 6.27
CA THR A 222 22.31 -1.06 4.96
C THR A 222 21.12 -0.12 4.94
N GLU A 223 20.16 -0.31 5.86
CA GLU A 223 18.95 0.50 5.97
C GLU A 223 18.70 0.80 7.45
N ASN A 224 18.87 2.05 7.87
CA ASN A 224 18.59 2.50 9.24
C ASN A 224 17.25 3.26 9.35
N LYS A 225 16.47 3.27 8.26
CA LYS A 225 15.25 4.06 8.13
C LYS A 225 14.09 3.44 8.90
N VAL A 226 13.41 4.26 9.69
CA VAL A 226 12.10 4.00 10.28
C VAL A 226 11.08 4.87 9.56
N VAL A 227 10.02 4.26 9.04
CA VAL A 227 8.92 4.98 8.41
C VAL A 227 7.75 5.03 9.38
N ASP A 228 7.57 6.21 9.97
CA ASP A 228 6.49 6.53 10.89
C ASP A 228 5.26 7.03 10.11
N SER A 229 4.11 7.05 10.78
CA SER A 229 2.89 7.66 10.27
C SER A 229 2.31 8.67 11.24
N LEU A 230 2.10 9.88 10.75
CA LEU A 230 1.47 10.98 11.50
C LEU A 230 -0.01 10.72 11.82
N TYR A 231 -0.65 9.77 11.15
CA TYR A 231 -2.11 9.62 11.19
C TYR A 231 -2.59 8.26 11.68
N LEU A 232 -1.77 7.20 11.62
CA LEU A 232 -2.24 5.84 11.90
C LEU A 232 -2.60 5.59 13.36
N GLU A 233 -1.94 6.25 14.31
CA GLU A 233 -2.26 6.08 15.73
C GLU A 233 -3.72 6.44 16.02
N ASP A 234 -4.19 7.55 15.44
CA ASP A 234 -5.58 7.99 15.57
C ASP A 234 -6.54 7.23 14.63
N LEU A 235 -6.11 6.96 13.39
CA LEU A 235 -6.95 6.38 12.34
C LEU A 235 -7.17 4.88 12.54
N TYR A 236 -6.17 4.17 13.03
CA TYR A 236 -6.17 2.71 13.17
C TYR A 236 -5.48 2.26 14.49
N PRO A 237 -6.05 2.61 15.66
CA PRO A 237 -5.43 2.34 16.95
C PRO A 237 -5.43 0.84 17.33
N GLN A 238 -6.36 0.06 16.77
CA GLN A 238 -6.56 -1.34 17.12
C GLN A 238 -5.95 -2.26 16.06
N TRP A 239 -4.61 -2.33 16.07
CA TRP A 239 -3.84 -3.20 15.20
C TRP A 239 -4.15 -4.67 15.45
N ILE A 240 -4.35 -5.44 14.38
CA ILE A 240 -4.45 -6.90 14.48
C ILE A 240 -3.05 -7.49 14.62
N HIS A 241 -2.12 -6.99 13.81
CA HIS A 241 -0.73 -7.43 13.79
C HIS A 241 0.21 -6.28 14.17
N GLY A 242 -0.06 -5.60 15.30
CA GLY A 242 0.69 -4.41 15.76
C GLY A 242 2.15 -4.67 16.18
N THR A 243 2.53 -5.94 16.25
CA THR A 243 3.91 -6.39 16.51
C THR A 243 4.41 -7.37 15.44
N LEU A 244 3.66 -7.50 14.33
CA LEU A 244 3.76 -8.46 13.21
C LEU A 244 4.39 -9.83 13.49
#